data_AF-B1Z473-F1
#
_entry.id   AF-B1Z473-F1
#
_cell.length_a   1.000
_cell.length_b   1.000
_cell.length_c   1.000
_cell.angle_alpha   90.00
_cell.angle_beta   90.00
_cell.angle_gamma   90.00
#
_symmetry.space_group_name_H-M   'P 1'
#
loop_
_entity.id
_entity.type
_entity.pdbx_description
1 polymer ?
#
loop_
_entity_poly.entity_id
_entity_poly.type
_entity_poly.pdbx_seq_one_letter_code
_entity_poly.pdbx_strand_id
1 'polypeptide(L)' 'MQTDNVIEYHGCEVRPVVTATGGGRYAASAIVTDRAGETRTLGVDGDFADAQEARNEALELAVAWIQQRSVVSERYVRRT' A
#
# COMPACT_ATOMS: atom_id res chain seq x y z
N MET A 1 19.40 6.91 -7.34
CA MET A 1 18.50 7.66 -6.43
C MET A 1 17.26 6.81 -6.24
N GLN A 2 17.27 5.96 -5.22
CA GLN A 2 16.10 5.18 -4.82
C GLN A 2 15.23 6.14 -4.01
N THR A 3 14.20 6.67 -4.64
CA THR A 3 13.27 7.57 -3.98
C THR A 3 12.50 6.74 -2.95
N ASP A 4 12.88 6.86 -1.68
CA ASP A 4 12.07 6.53 -0.52
C ASP A 4 10.79 7.39 -0.59
N ASN A 5 9.88 7.00 -1.48
CA ASN A 5 8.59 7.64 -1.65
C ASN A 5 7.62 7.08 -0.62
N VAL A 6 7.96 7.25 0.65
CA VAL A 6 7.03 7.01 1.74
C VAL A 6 6.02 8.14 1.74
N ILE A 7 4.73 7.80 1.71
CA ILE A 7 3.66 8.77 1.89
C ILE A 7 3.01 8.55 3.25
N GLU A 8 2.67 9.63 3.96
CA GLU A 8 1.83 9.53 5.13
C GLU A 8 0.36 9.69 4.72
N TYR A 9 -0.48 8.73 5.10
CA TYR A 9 -1.91 8.74 4.80
C TYR A 9 -2.72 8.33 6.02
N HIS A 10 -3.57 9.23 6.53
CA HIS A 10 -4.35 9.04 7.76
C HIS A 10 -3.52 8.59 8.99
N GLY A 11 -2.26 9.01 9.04
CA GLY A 11 -1.33 8.61 10.11
C GLY A 11 -0.73 7.22 9.94
N CYS A 12 -0.97 6.55 8.82
CA CYS A 12 -0.19 5.38 8.42
C CYS A 12 0.90 5.82 7.43
N GLU A 13 2.09 5.26 7.56
CA GLU A 13 3.13 5.38 6.53
C GLU A 13 2.89 4.31 5.47
N VAL A 14 2.90 4.70 4.20
CA VAL A 14 2.76 3.80 3.06
C VAL A 14 4.04 3.84 2.25
N ARG A 15 4.66 2.68 2.07
CA ARG A 15 5.86 2.49 1.27
C ARG A 15 5.57 1.51 0.13
N PRO A 16 5.46 1.98 -1.13
CA PRO A 16 5.33 1.08 -2.27
C PRO A 16 6.66 0.40 -2.56
N VAL A 17 6.60 -0.89 -2.88
CA VAL A 17 7.71 -1.76 -3.23
C VAL A 17 7.41 -2.37 -4.59
N VAL A 18 8.26 -2.07 -5.57
CA VAL A 18 8.16 -2.64 -6.92
C VAL A 18 9.32 -3.60 -7.12
N THR A 19 9.01 -4.83 -7.51
CA THR A 19 9.98 -5.90 -7.74
C THR A 19 9.93 -6.31 -9.20
N ALA A 20 11.04 -6.22 -9.92
CA ALA A 20 11.10 -6.75 -11.28
C ALA A 20 11.06 -8.29 -11.24
N THR A 21 10.07 -8.90 -11.90
CA THR A 21 9.86 -10.35 -11.92
C THR A 21 10.56 -11.04 -13.09
N GLY A 22 11.12 -10.26 -14.03
CA GLY A 22 11.80 -10.74 -15.23
C GLY A 22 10.95 -10.51 -16.49
N GLY A 23 11.57 -10.55 -17.68
CA GLY A 23 10.84 -10.36 -18.95
C GLY A 23 10.26 -8.96 -19.17
N GLY A 24 10.77 -7.94 -18.46
CA GLY A 24 10.23 -6.58 -18.49
C GLY A 24 8.95 -6.40 -17.68
N ARG A 25 8.66 -7.35 -16.78
CA ARG A 25 7.50 -7.32 -15.90
C ARG A 25 7.86 -6.94 -14.48
N TYR A 26 6.90 -6.35 -13.79
CA TYR A 26 7.02 -5.86 -12.43
C TYR A 26 5.87 -6.40 -11.57
N ALA A 27 6.20 -6.89 -10.38
CA ALA A 27 5.28 -7.12 -9.29
C ALA A 27 5.27 -5.89 -8.37
N ALA A 28 4.13 -5.60 -7.77
CA ALA A 28 3.99 -4.50 -6.85
C ALA A 28 3.44 -4.96 -5.50
N SER A 29 3.88 -4.30 -4.45
CA SER A 29 3.34 -4.46 -3.11
C SER A 29 3.42 -3.13 -2.37
N ALA A 30 2.56 -2.91 -1.39
CA ALA A 30 2.67 -1.78 -0.49
C ALA A 30 2.88 -2.26 0.94
N ILE A 31 3.81 -1.63 1.65
CA ILE A 31 4.00 -1.81 3.08
C ILE A 31 3.30 -0.64 3.75
N VAL A 32 2.28 -0.92 4.54
CA VAL A 32 1.58 0.05 5.37
C VAL A 32 2.01 -0.14 6.81
N THR A 33 2.58 0.88 7.42
CA THR A 33 2.93 0.93 8.84
C THR A 33 1.94 1.85 9.54
N ASP A 34 1.22 1.38 10.55
CA ASP A 34 0.35 2.24 11.33
C ASP A 34 1.08 3.00 12.46
N ARG A 35 0.38 3.88 13.16
CA ARG A 35 0.94 4.65 14.30
C ARG A 35 1.38 3.78 15.48
N ALA A 36 0.85 2.57 15.60
CA ALA A 36 1.28 1.62 16.62
C ALA A 36 2.56 0.88 16.20
N GLY A 37 3.06 1.12 14.98
CA GLY A 37 4.22 0.46 14.41
C GLY A 37 3.89 -0.89 13.76
N GLU A 38 2.62 -1.26 13.66
CA GLU A 38 2.22 -2.51 13.02
C GLU A 38 2.38 -2.37 11.50
N THR A 39 3.20 -3.24 10.93
CA THR A 39 3.45 -3.28 9.49
C THR A 39 2.57 -4.33 8.81
N ARG A 40 1.94 -3.97 7.70
CA ARG A 40 1.20 -4.87 6.83
C ARG A 40 1.67 -4.75 5.39
N THR A 41 1.96 -5.89 4.78
CA THR A 41 2.28 -5.96 3.35
C THR A 41 1.02 -6.32 2.57
N LEU A 42 0.69 -5.49 1.59
CA LEU A 42 -0.41 -5.67 0.65
C LEU A 42 0.19 -5.97 -0.71
N GLY A 43 0.04 -7.21 -1.18
CA GLY A 43 0.44 -7.58 -2.53
C GLY A 43 -0.60 -7.12 -3.54
N VAL A 44 -0.16 -6.57 -4.68
CA VAL A 44 -1.04 -6.34 -5.82
C VAL A 44 -1.05 -7.60 -6.68
N ASP A 45 -2.22 -8.18 -6.89
CA ASP A 45 -2.39 -9.26 -7.85
C ASP A 45 -2.32 -8.68 -9.27
N GLY A 46 -1.11 -8.61 -9.83
CA GLY A 46 -0.88 -8.04 -11.15
C GLY A 46 0.55 -8.20 -11.64
N ASP A 47 0.68 -8.42 -12.95
CA ASP A 47 1.95 -8.39 -13.67
C ASP A 47 1.96 -7.12 -14.53
N PHE A 48 2.75 -6.13 -14.11
CA PHE A 48 2.79 -4.80 -14.71
C PHE A 48 3.90 -4.71 -15.74
N ALA A 49 3.62 -4.08 -16.88
CA ALA A 49 4.63 -3.82 -17.91
C ALA A 49 5.51 -2.60 -17.58
N ASP A 50 5.06 -1.74 -16.66
CA ASP A 50 5.74 -0.52 -16.27
C ASP A 50 5.89 -0.41 -14.74
N ALA A 51 7.07 0.03 -14.30
CA ALA A 51 7.38 0.13 -12.87
C ALA A 51 6.61 1.27 -12.17
N GLN A 52 6.29 2.35 -12.89
CA GLN A 52 5.53 3.46 -12.34
C GLN A 52 4.04 3.11 -12.24
N GLU A 53 3.49 2.40 -13.21
CA GLU A 53 2.14 1.79 -13.13
C GLU A 53 2.03 0.87 -11.92
N ALA A 54 2.96 -0.10 -11.80
CA ALA A 54 3.04 -1.03 -10.67
C ALA A 54 3.06 -0.28 -9.32
N ARG A 55 3.84 0.80 -9.24
CA ARG A 55 3.95 1.64 -8.05
C ARG A 55 2.64 2.36 -7.72
N ASN A 56 1.97 2.93 -8.72
CA ASN A 56 0.71 3.65 -8.52
C ASN A 56 -0.36 2.69 -8.01
N GLU A 57 -0.45 1.49 -8.59
CA GLU A 57 -1.39 0.45 -8.17
C GLU A 57 -1.16 -0.02 -6.73
N ALA A 58 0.10 -0.22 -6.32
CA ALA A 58 0.42 -0.50 -4.92
C ALA A 58 -0.02 0.64 -3.98
N LEU A 59 0.13 1.90 -4.41
CA LEU A 59 -0.30 3.06 -3.64
C LEU A 59 -1.82 3.11 -3.49
N GLU A 60 -2.55 2.92 -4.58
CA GLU A 60 -4.01 2.92 -4.59
C GLU A 60 -4.58 1.80 -3.72
N LEU A 61 -4.00 0.60 -3.79
CA LEU A 61 -4.38 -0.53 -2.94
C LEU A 61 -4.17 -0.20 -1.45
N ALA A 62 -3.05 0.41 -1.09
CA ALA A 62 -2.78 0.81 0.29
C ALA A 62 -3.77 1.88 0.79
N VAL A 63 -4.06 2.88 -0.03
CA VAL A 63 -5.03 3.93 0.30
C VAL A 63 -6.43 3.31 0.50
N ALA A 64 -6.85 2.45 -0.42
CA ALA A 64 -8.14 1.75 -0.33
C ALA A 64 -8.24 0.90 0.95
N TRP A 65 -7.16 0.20 1.31
CA TRP A 65 -7.11 -0.59 2.54
C TRP A 65 -7.18 0.27 3.81
N ILE A 66 -6.47 1.40 3.86
CA ILE A 66 -6.51 2.34 5.00
C ILE A 66 -7.91 2.95 5.14
N GLN A 67 -8.54 3.33 4.02
CA GLN A 67 -9.91 3.84 4.02
C GLN A 67 -10.90 2.78 4.51
N GLN A 68 -10.76 1.53 4.05
CA GLN A 68 -11.61 0.43 4.50
C GLN A 68 -11.45 0.17 6.00
N ARG A 69 -10.23 0.22 6.56
CA ARG A 69 -10.01 0.11 8.01
C ARG A 69 -10.59 1.27 8.79
N SER A 70 -10.51 2.49 8.28
CA SER A 70 -11.13 3.66 8.94
C SER A 70 -12.65 3.46 9.05
N VAL A 71 -13.31 3.03 7.96
CA VAL A 71 -14.74 2.71 7.95
C VAL A 71 -15.10 1.58 8.93
N VAL A 72 -14.27 0.54 9.03
CA VAL A 72 -14.50 -0.58 9.96
C VAL A 72 -14.30 -0.15 11.43
N SER A 73 -13.27 0.65 11.73
CA SER A 73 -13.03 1.19 13.07
C SER A 73 -14.16 2.13 13.52
N GLU A 74 -14.64 3.03 12.65
CA GLU A 74 -15.78 3.91 12.98
C GLU A 74 -17.08 3.13 13.23
N ARG A 75 -17.30 2.02 12.52
CA ARG A 75 -18.47 1.15 12.74
C ARG A 75 -18.39 0.35 14.03
N TYR A 76 -17.19 -0.02 14.48
CA TYR A 76 -17.01 -0.74 15.75
C TYR A 76 -17.18 0.16 16.98
N VAL A 77 -16.93 1.47 16.87
CA VAL A 77 -17.11 2.42 17.98
C VAL A 77 -18.60 2.74 18.23
N ARG A 78 -19.49 2.56 17.26
CA ARG A 78 -20.94 2.85 17.40
C ARG A 78 -21.80 1.70 17.94
N ARG A 79 -21.21 0.70 18.59
CA ARG A 79 -21.97 -0.36 19.27
C ARG A 79 -21.70 -0.37 20.78
N THR A 80 -22.14 0.69 21.45
CA THR A 80 -22.39 0.72 22.91
C THR A 80 -23.66 1.49 23.17
#